data_AF-A0A3D1MAP4-F1
#
_entry.id   AF-A0A3D1MAP4-F1
#
_cell.length_a   1.000
_cell.length_b   1.000
_cell.length_c   1.000
_cell.angle_alpha   90.00
_cell.angle_beta   90.00
_cell.angle_gamma   90.00
#
_symmetry.space_group_name_H-M   'P 1'
#
loop_
_entity.id
_entity.type
_entity.pdbx_description
1 polymer ?
#
loop_
_entity_poly.entity_id
_entity_poly.type
_entity_poly.pdbx_seq_one_letter_code
_entity_poly.pdbx_strand_id
1 'polypeptide(L)'
;MAFQIKDDLFDFGEAEVGKPRGNDLREGKKTLPLILAYELASPTDRRWLEKQARLSRTKNVARKKTIEYVKGSGAIEASNKEMLSFAEKAKGALRVLEPSKAVNSLILLADYSMERTL
;
A
#
# COMPACT_ATOMS: atom_id res chain seq x y z
N MET A 1 -2.26 -11.28 0.73
CA MET A 1 -1.23 -10.28 1.07
C MET A 1 -1.02 -9.27 -0.04
N ALA A 2 -0.48 -9.65 -1.20
CA ALA A 2 -0.19 -8.71 -2.30
C ALA A 2 -1.40 -7.82 -2.69
N PHE A 3 -2.59 -8.42 -2.85
CA PHE A 3 -3.82 -7.68 -3.16
C PHE A 3 -4.17 -6.62 -2.10
N GLN A 4 -4.04 -6.93 -0.80
CA GLN A 4 -4.32 -5.97 0.26
C GLN A 4 -3.32 -4.82 0.26
N ILE A 5 -2.03 -5.11 0.03
CA ILE A 5 -1.01 -4.07 -0.05
C ILE A 5 -1.32 -3.13 -1.22
N LYS A 6 -1.80 -3.67 -2.34
CA LYS A 6 -2.26 -2.87 -3.48
C LYS A 6 -3.46 -1.99 -3.13
N ASP A 7 -4.44 -2.53 -2.42
CA ASP A 7 -5.61 -1.78 -1.96
C ASP A 7 -5.21 -0.62 -1.03
N ASP A 8 -4.34 -0.91 -0.05
CA ASP A 8 -3.76 0.09 0.84
C ASP A 8 -3.01 1.18 0.04
N LEU A 9 -2.25 0.81 -1.00
CA LEU A 9 -1.53 1.74 -1.87
C LEU A 9 -2.46 2.69 -2.62
N PHE A 10 -3.65 2.25 -3.01
CA PHE A 10 -4.64 3.12 -3.63
C PHE A 10 -5.09 4.24 -2.68
N ASP A 11 -5.09 4.04 -1.36
CA ASP A 11 -5.45 5.11 -0.42
C ASP A 11 -4.46 6.30 -0.46
N PHE A 12 -3.25 6.06 -0.96
CA PHE A 12 -2.19 7.05 -1.15
C PHE A 12 -1.93 7.43 -2.60
N GLY A 13 -2.70 6.93 -3.58
CA GLY A 13 -2.48 7.23 -5.01
C GLY A 13 -2.79 8.67 -5.43
N GLU A 14 -2.71 8.96 -6.73
CA GLU A 14 -3.30 10.19 -7.28
C GLU A 14 -4.83 10.14 -7.15
N ALA A 15 -5.45 11.25 -6.77
CA ALA A 15 -6.90 11.30 -6.67
C ALA A 15 -7.50 11.36 -8.08
N GLU A 16 -8.29 10.37 -8.47
CA GLU A 16 -9.32 10.62 -9.48
C GLU A 16 -10.26 11.68 -8.92
N VAL A 17 -10.66 12.64 -9.75
CA VAL A 17 -11.59 13.72 -9.37
C VAL A 17 -12.85 13.09 -8.74
N GLY A 18 -13.08 13.34 -7.45
CA GLY A 18 -14.30 12.94 -6.74
C GLY A 18 -14.21 11.73 -5.80
N LYS A 19 -13.11 10.96 -5.76
CA LYS A 19 -12.95 9.88 -4.76
C LYS A 19 -12.15 10.38 -3.53
N PRO A 20 -12.69 10.24 -2.29
CA PRO A 20 -11.94 10.60 -1.09
C PRO A 20 -10.81 9.59 -0.87
N ARG A 21 -9.56 10.05 -0.99
CA ARG A 21 -8.33 9.34 -0.56
C ARG A 21 -8.08 9.55 0.94
N GLY A 22 -7.29 8.69 1.56
CA GLY A 22 -7.00 8.76 2.99
C GLY A 22 -8.12 8.20 3.87
N ASN A 23 -8.92 7.27 3.35
CA ASN A 23 -9.98 6.60 4.11
C ASN A 23 -9.38 5.74 5.22
N ASP A 24 -8.26 5.05 4.95
CA ASP A 24 -7.59 4.26 5.98
C ASP A 24 -7.03 5.15 7.08
N LEU A 25 -6.48 6.31 6.71
CA LEU A 25 -6.05 7.34 7.66
C LEU A 25 -7.23 7.93 8.46
N ARG A 26 -8.40 8.08 7.84
CA ARG A 26 -9.63 8.56 8.51
C ARG A 26 -10.13 7.54 9.54
N GLU A 27 -10.08 6.26 9.21
CA GLU A 27 -10.42 5.16 10.12
C GLU A 27 -9.32 4.92 11.19
N GLY A 28 -8.12 5.46 10.94
CA GLY A 28 -6.94 5.33 11.78
C GLY A 28 -6.29 3.95 11.67
N LYS A 29 -6.45 3.28 10.53
CA LYS A 29 -5.72 2.08 10.17
C LYS A 29 -4.24 2.42 9.99
N LYS A 30 -3.38 1.48 10.36
CA LYS A 30 -1.93 1.55 10.16
C LYS A 30 -1.55 0.60 9.03
N THR A 31 -1.77 1.05 7.80
CA THR A 31 -1.44 0.27 6.59
C THR A 31 0.06 0.24 6.32
N LEU A 32 0.50 -0.68 5.46
CA LEU A 32 1.92 -0.87 5.18
C LEU A 32 2.65 0.41 4.72
N PRO A 33 2.08 1.25 3.83
CA PRO A 33 2.72 2.51 3.43
C PRO A 33 2.99 3.46 4.61
N LEU A 34 2.07 3.54 5.57
CA LEU A 34 2.26 4.39 6.76
C LEU A 34 3.31 3.82 7.70
N ILE A 35 3.36 2.49 7.87
CA ILE A 35 4.36 1.81 8.70
C ILE A 35 5.76 2.03 8.11
N LEU A 36 5.94 1.80 6.80
CA LEU A 36 7.24 1.99 6.16
C LEU A 36 7.67 3.46 6.16
N ALA A 37 6.73 4.40 5.98
CA ALA A 37 7.04 5.84 6.09
C ALA A 37 7.54 6.20 7.50
N TYR A 38 7.01 5.56 8.54
CA TYR A 38 7.48 5.73 9.91
C TYR A 38 8.87 5.11 10.13
N GLU A 39 9.12 3.93 9.58
CA GLU A 39 10.42 3.26 9.69
C GLU A 39 11.53 4.06 9.01
N LEU A 40 11.25 4.62 7.82
CA LEU A 40 12.17 5.44 7.03
C LEU A 40 12.34 6.87 7.58
N ALA A 41 11.44 7.33 8.45
CA ALA A 41 11.47 8.67 9.00
C ALA A 41 12.62 8.91 9.99
N SER A 42 13.14 10.14 9.98
CA SER A 42 14.04 10.62 11.02
C SER A 42 13.35 10.64 12.40
N PRO A 43 14.09 10.67 13.53
CA PRO A 43 13.47 10.75 14.85
C PRO A 43 12.55 11.97 15.05
N THR A 44 12.85 13.08 14.40
CA THR A 44 11.99 14.28 14.39
C THR A 44 10.72 14.06 13.58
N ASP A 45 10.85 13.47 12.40
CA ASP A 45 9.72 13.24 11.50
C ASP A 45 8.81 12.13 12.01
N ARG A 46 9.33 11.11 12.71
CA ARG A 46 8.53 10.07 13.38
C ARG A 46 7.49 10.67 14.32
N ARG A 47 7.93 11.57 15.20
CA ARG A 47 7.03 12.27 16.16
C ARG A 47 6.00 13.14 15.43
N TRP A 48 6.44 13.82 14.36
CA TRP A 48 5.52 14.60 13.52
C TRP A 48 4.48 13.69 12.86
N LEU A 49 4.90 12.57 12.26
CA LEU A 49 4.06 11.63 11.52
C LEU A 49 3.04 10.96 12.45
N GLU A 50 3.44 10.53 13.65
CA GLU A 50 2.52 10.02 14.67
C GLU A 50 1.42 11.03 15.01
N LYS A 51 1.80 12.30 15.21
CA LYS A 51 0.85 13.37 15.49
C LYS A 51 -0.09 13.60 14.31
N GLN A 52 0.43 13.66 13.08
CA GLN A 52 -0.39 13.86 11.88
C GLN A 52 -1.32 12.68 11.62
N ALA A 53 -0.84 11.44 11.76
CA ALA A 53 -1.65 10.24 11.59
C ALA A 53 -2.82 10.19 12.59
N ARG A 54 -2.61 10.60 13.86
CA ARG A 54 -3.70 10.71 14.82
C ARG A 54 -4.72 11.78 14.42
N LEU A 55 -4.26 12.96 14.01
CA LEU A 55 -5.12 14.06 13.59
C LEU A 55 -5.87 13.77 12.28
N SER A 56 -5.32 12.89 11.44
CA SER A 56 -5.90 12.47 10.16
C SER A 56 -7.26 11.79 10.30
N ARG A 57 -7.60 11.27 11.48
CA ARG A 57 -8.94 10.73 11.76
C ARG A 57 -10.03 11.78 11.59
N THR A 58 -9.76 13.02 12.01
CA THR A 58 -10.78 14.09 12.09
C THR A 58 -10.45 15.30 11.22
N LYS A 59 -9.19 15.52 10.84
CA LYS A 59 -8.74 16.73 10.14
C LYS A 59 -8.27 16.43 8.71
N ASN A 60 -8.98 16.98 7.72
CA ASN A 60 -8.62 16.91 6.29
C ASN A 60 -7.19 17.40 6.03
N VAL A 61 -6.78 18.50 6.66
CA VAL A 61 -5.44 19.09 6.48
C VAL A 61 -4.35 18.14 6.96
N ALA A 62 -4.56 17.45 8.08
CA ALA A 62 -3.62 16.47 8.60
C ALA A 62 -3.54 15.23 7.68
N ARG A 63 -4.67 14.79 7.11
CA ARG A 63 -4.68 13.72 6.10
C ARG A 63 -3.84 14.07 4.89
N LYS A 64 -4.06 15.24 4.28
CA LYS A 64 -3.30 15.67 3.10
C LYS A 64 -1.79 15.69 3.37
N LYS A 65 -1.38 16.29 4.50
CA LYS A 65 0.03 16.31 4.91
C LYS A 65 0.62 14.92 5.14
N THR A 66 -0.16 14.01 5.75
CA THR A 66 0.28 12.63 5.96
C THR A 66 0.46 11.90 4.63
N ILE A 67 -0.49 12.05 3.70
CA ILE A 67 -0.41 11.44 2.36
C ILE A 67 0.81 11.98 1.60
N GLU A 68 1.01 13.31 1.59
CA GLU A 68 2.16 13.96 0.95
C GLU A 68 3.48 13.46 1.52
N TYR A 69 3.59 13.34 2.84
CA TYR A 69 4.79 12.80 3.48
C TYR A 69 5.04 11.35 3.09
N VAL A 70 4.01 10.49 3.14
CA VAL A 70 4.17 9.07 2.76
C VAL A 70 4.65 8.95 1.31
N LYS A 71 4.09 9.74 0.38
CA LYS A 71 4.55 9.82 -1.01
C LYS A 71 6.01 10.25 -1.15
N GLY A 72 6.46 11.21 -0.35
CA GLY A 72 7.83 11.72 -0.38
C GLY A 72 8.86 10.87 0.37
N SER A 73 8.43 9.87 1.12
CA SER A 73 9.29 9.12 2.07
C SER A 73 10.00 7.90 1.48
N GLY A 74 9.69 7.50 0.25
CA GLY A 74 10.13 6.20 -0.32
C GLY A 74 9.27 5.01 0.11
N ALA A 75 8.25 5.23 0.96
CA ALA A 75 7.41 4.17 1.48
C ALA A 75 6.47 3.55 0.44
N ILE A 76 6.07 4.32 -0.59
CA ILE A 76 5.24 3.82 -1.69
C ILE A 76 6.03 2.79 -2.51
N GLU A 77 7.26 3.10 -2.85
CA GLU A 77 8.19 2.23 -3.58
C GLU A 77 8.50 0.97 -2.75
N ALA A 78 8.78 1.14 -1.46
CA ALA A 78 9.02 0.02 -0.55
C ALA A 78 7.78 -0.89 -0.43
N SER A 79 6.58 -0.32 -0.32
CA SER A 79 5.31 -1.08 -0.29
C SER A 79 5.07 -1.84 -1.60
N ASN A 80 5.34 -1.21 -2.75
CA ASN A 80 5.25 -1.86 -4.05
C ASN A 80 6.23 -3.06 -4.16
N LYS A 81 7.44 -2.91 -3.63
CA LYS A 81 8.42 -4.02 -3.61
C LYS A 81 7.92 -5.19 -2.75
N GLU A 82 7.35 -4.91 -1.57
CA GLU A 82 6.77 -5.95 -0.71
C GLU A 82 5.56 -6.62 -1.38
N MET A 83 4.69 -5.84 -2.03
CA MET A 83 3.57 -6.34 -2.82
C MET A 83 4.04 -7.35 -3.88
N LEU A 84 5.03 -6.98 -4.70
CA LEU A 84 5.59 -7.85 -5.73
C LEU A 84 6.25 -9.10 -5.13
N SER A 85 6.97 -8.96 -4.01
CA SER A 85 7.54 -10.09 -3.26
C SER A 85 6.48 -11.11 -2.84
N PHE A 86 5.32 -10.66 -2.34
CA PHE A 86 4.21 -11.55 -2.02
C PHE A 86 3.58 -12.20 -3.26
N ALA A 87 3.48 -11.48 -4.39
CA ALA A 87 2.99 -12.04 -5.64
C ALA A 87 3.92 -13.15 -6.15
N GLU A 88 5.24 -12.93 -6.11
CA GLU A 88 6.23 -13.95 -6.47
C GLU A 88 6.20 -15.16 -5.55
N LYS A 89 6.04 -14.96 -4.24
CA LYS A 89 5.86 -16.08 -3.29
C LYS A 89 4.62 -16.91 -3.64
N ALA A 90 3.51 -16.27 -4.00
CA ALA A 90 2.30 -16.97 -4.41
C ALA A 90 2.51 -17.77 -5.70
N LYS A 91 3.16 -17.19 -6.72
CA LYS A 91 3.52 -17.91 -7.95
C LYS A 91 4.49 -19.06 -7.69
N GLY A 92 5.48 -18.86 -6.81
CA GLY A 92 6.42 -19.89 -6.39
C GLY A 92 5.73 -21.08 -5.73
N ALA A 93 4.72 -20.83 -4.88
CA ALA A 93 3.94 -21.88 -4.24
C ALA A 93 3.13 -22.74 -5.23
N LEU A 94 2.83 -22.23 -6.44
CA LEU A 94 2.15 -22.99 -7.48
C LEU A 94 3.09 -23.88 -8.30
N ARG A 95 4.41 -23.62 -8.28
CA ARG A 95 5.40 -24.36 -9.08
C ARG A 95 5.62 -25.79 -8.60
N VAL A 96 5.17 -26.15 -7.41
CA VAL A 96 5.24 -27.52 -6.88
C VAL A 96 4.15 -28.43 -7.46
N LEU A 97 3.15 -27.84 -8.12
CA LEU A 97 2.05 -28.57 -8.74
C LEU A 97 2.40 -28.92 -10.19
N GLU A 98 1.80 -30.00 -10.71
CA GLU A 98 1.95 -30.35 -12.12
C GLU A 98 1.44 -29.23 -13.04
N PRO A 99 2.17 -28.89 -14.12
CA PRO A 99 1.73 -27.89 -15.07
C PRO A 99 0.35 -28.23 -15.64
N SER A 100 -0.59 -27.30 -15.48
CA SER A 100 -1.96 -27.47 -15.95
C SER A 100 -2.58 -26.12 -16.30
N LYS A 101 -3.71 -26.15 -17.02
CA LYS A 101 -4.48 -24.94 -17.33
C LYS A 101 -4.86 -24.19 -16.06
N ALA A 102 -5.22 -24.90 -14.98
CA ALA A 102 -5.57 -24.30 -13.69
C ALA A 102 -4.37 -23.57 -13.06
N VAL A 103 -3.19 -24.20 -13.02
CA VAL A 103 -1.96 -23.56 -12.50
C VAL A 103 -1.62 -22.29 -13.28
N ASN A 104 -1.69 -22.35 -14.61
CA ASN A 104 -1.46 -21.18 -15.46
C ASN A 104 -2.49 -20.07 -15.22
N SER A 105 -3.77 -20.41 -15.05
CA SER A 105 -4.81 -19.43 -14.72
C SER A 105 -4.58 -18.74 -13.37
N LEU A 106 -4.10 -19.47 -12.35
CA LEU A 106 -3.79 -18.90 -11.05
C LEU A 106 -2.57 -17.97 -11.09
N ILE A 107 -1.55 -18.31 -11.87
CA ILE A 107 -0.39 -17.43 -12.12
C ILE A 107 -0.84 -16.14 -12.79
N LEU A 108 -1.63 -16.24 -13.88
CA LEU A 108 -2.17 -15.06 -14.57
C LEU A 108 -3.04 -14.20 -13.67
N LEU A 109 -3.85 -14.81 -12.80
CA LEU A 109 -4.65 -14.08 -11.82
C LEU A 109 -3.78 -13.28 -10.84
N ALA A 110 -2.66 -13.86 -10.39
CA ALA A 110 -1.72 -13.17 -9.51
C ALA A 110 -1.08 -11.96 -10.20
N ASP A 111 -0.62 -12.11 -11.45
CA ASP A 111 -0.02 -11.04 -12.24
C ASP A 111 -1.04 -9.93 -12.53
N TYR A 112 -2.22 -10.30 -13.04
CA TYR A 112 -3.31 -9.36 -13.33
C TYR A 112 -3.69 -8.53 -12.10
N SER A 113 -3.77 -9.16 -10.93
CA SER A 113 -4.10 -8.47 -9.69
C SER A 113 -3.11 -7.35 -9.38
N MET A 114 -1.82 -7.51 -9.75
CA MET A 114 -0.77 -6.51 -9.52
C MET A 114 -0.70 -5.43 -10.59
N GLU A 115 -1.17 -5.70 -11.81
CA GLU A 115 -1.14 -4.73 -12.92
C GLU A 115 -2.32 -3.77 -12.97
N ARG A 116 -3.47 -4.10 -12.36
CA ARG A 116 -4.64 -3.18 -12.32
C ARG A 116 -4.27 -1.75 -11.90
N THR A 117 -4.32 -0.81 -12.82
CA THR A 117 -4.52 0.61 -12.52
C THR A 117 -6.02 0.85 -12.37
N LEU A 118 -6.40 1.67 -11.37
CA LEU A 118 -7.77 2.18 -11.25
C LEU A 118 -7.91 3.41 -12.15
#